data_AF-A0A8S3XEI8-F1
#
_entry.id   AF-A0A8S3XEI8-F1
#
_cell.length_a   1.000
_cell.length_b   1.000
_cell.length_c   1.000
_cell.angle_alpha   90.00
_cell.angle_beta   90.00
_cell.angle_gamma   90.00
#
_symmetry.space_group_name_H-M   'P 1'
#
loop_
_entity.id
_entity.type
_entity.pdbx_description
1 polymer ?
#
loop_
_entity_poly.entity_id
_entity_poly.type
_entity_poly.pdbx_seq_one_letter_code
_entity_poly.pdbx_strand_id
1 'polypeptide(L)'
;MLVTYLEASRDLCETDSILFSAALAVCRIIGAKVSTARRATGNSSAIPAWRRRIEERIAKARALIGRLICFRTGNNRPRILRTVRMAFAGTNVSLSQPDITQKLTERIDDLKQRIAAWGKRIRRYTERSTRFNQNRLFQSDQKRL
;
A
#
# COMPACT_ATOMS: atom_id res chain seq x y z
N MET A 1 52.97 -4.61 4.29
CA MET A 1 52.42 -5.08 3.01
C MET A 1 51.34 -4.16 2.44
N LEU A 2 50.37 -3.63 3.19
CA LEU A 2 49.36 -2.71 2.60
C LEU A 2 49.99 -1.40 2.07
N VAL A 3 50.90 -0.81 2.84
CA VAL A 3 51.55 0.48 2.54
C VAL A 3 52.28 0.44 1.19
N THR A 4 52.95 -0.68 0.88
CA THR A 4 53.66 -0.87 -0.40
C THR A 4 52.74 -0.96 -1.61
N TYR A 5 51.50 -1.47 -1.44
CA TYR A 5 50.50 -1.48 -2.52
C TYR A 5 49.82 -0.12 -2.70
N LEU A 6 49.71 0.66 -1.63
CA LEU A 6 49.15 2.01 -1.68
C LEU A 6 50.11 2.99 -2.39
N GLU A 7 51.41 2.90 -2.08
CA GLU A 7 52.46 3.70 -2.74
C GLU A 7 52.65 3.37 -4.23
N ALA A 8 52.32 2.15 -4.64
CA ALA A 8 52.41 1.70 -6.03
C ALA A 8 51.15 2.05 -6.87
N SER A 9 50.06 2.47 -6.23
CA SER A 9 48.79 2.77 -6.92
C SER A 9 48.91 4.05 -7.74
N ARG A 10 48.33 4.05 -8.95
CA ARG A 10 48.42 5.18 -9.89
C ARG A 10 47.09 5.89 -10.13
N ASP A 11 45.99 5.21 -9.83
CA ASP A 11 44.64 5.69 -10.08
C ASP A 11 43.78 5.73 -8.80
N LEU A 12 42.84 6.68 -8.74
CA LEU A 12 41.96 6.88 -7.60
C LEU A 12 41.07 5.64 -7.36
N CYS A 13 40.59 5.01 -8.43
CA CYS A 13 39.79 3.79 -8.33
C CYS A 13 40.57 2.62 -7.72
N GLU A 14 41.88 2.53 -8.00
CA GLU A 14 42.75 1.52 -7.43
C GLU A 14 42.98 1.78 -5.94
N THR A 15 43.24 3.03 -5.56
CA THR A 15 43.38 3.40 -4.14
C THR A 15 42.12 3.08 -3.33
N ASP A 16 40.94 3.42 -3.87
CA ASP A 16 39.65 3.15 -3.23
C ASP A 16 39.42 1.64 -3.05
N SER A 17 39.72 0.85 -4.09
CA SER A 17 39.60 -0.61 -4.03
C SER A 17 40.54 -1.25 -3.00
N ILE A 18 41.77 -0.77 -2.90
CA ILE A 18 42.76 -1.23 -1.91
C ILE A 18 42.31 -0.87 -0.49
N LEU A 19 41.87 0.37 -0.27
CA LEU A 19 41.38 0.81 1.05
C LEU A 19 40.11 0.08 1.47
N PHE A 20 39.16 -0.09 0.56
CA PHE A 20 37.91 -0.80 0.81
C PHE A 20 38.15 -2.27 1.16
N SER A 21 39.02 -2.96 0.40
CA SER A 21 39.36 -4.36 0.66
C SER A 21 40.10 -4.55 1.99
N ALA A 22 41.01 -3.63 2.34
CA ALA A 22 41.69 -3.62 3.63
C ALA A 22 40.72 -3.43 4.79
N ALA A 23 39.84 -2.43 4.70
CA ALA A 23 38.81 -2.17 5.70
C ALA A 23 37.85 -3.36 5.86
N LEU A 24 37.45 -3.99 4.75
CA LEU A 24 36.61 -5.18 4.77
C LEU A 24 37.30 -6.38 5.46
N ALA A 25 38.60 -6.58 5.20
CA ALA A 25 39.38 -7.64 5.83
C ALA A 25 39.48 -7.44 7.34
N VAL A 26 39.78 -6.22 7.80
CA VAL A 26 39.82 -5.86 9.23
C VAL A 26 38.45 -6.07 9.89
N CYS A 27 37.37 -5.59 9.26
CA CYS A 27 36.02 -5.79 9.78
C CYS A 27 35.66 -7.28 9.89
N ARG A 28 36.10 -8.13 8.97
CA ARG A 28 35.92 -9.59 9.06
C ARG A 28 36.69 -10.20 10.22
N ILE A 29 37.94 -9.78 10.44
CA ILE A 29 38.79 -10.28 11.54
C ILE A 29 38.20 -9.89 12.90
N ILE A 30 37.67 -8.68 13.04
CA ILE A 30 37.08 -8.17 14.28
C ILE A 30 35.64 -8.70 14.49
N GLY A 31 35.07 -9.41 13.50
CA GLY A 31 33.70 -9.91 13.56
C GLY A 31 32.64 -8.81 13.43
N ALA A 32 33.01 -7.64 12.91
CA ALA A 32 32.09 -6.54 12.66
C ALA A 32 31.14 -6.89 11.50
N LYS A 33 29.83 -6.76 11.73
CA LYS A 33 28.81 -7.00 10.70
C LYS A 33 28.86 -5.87 9.66
N VAL A 34 29.57 -6.09 8.56
CA VAL A 34 29.54 -5.19 7.39
C VAL A 34 28.31 -5.52 6.56
N SER A 35 27.31 -4.63 6.58
CA SER A 35 26.16 -4.73 5.70
C SER A 35 26.57 -4.29 4.29
N THR A 36 26.86 -5.25 3.42
CA THR A 36 27.10 -5.01 1.98
C THR A 36 25.83 -4.77 1.20
N ALA A 37 24.67 -4.84 1.86
CA ALA A 37 23.43 -4.40 1.29
C ALA A 37 23.52 -2.88 1.11
N ARG A 38 23.87 -2.44 -0.11
CA ARG A 38 23.37 -1.17 -0.64
C ARG A 38 21.91 -1.17 -0.22
N ARG A 39 21.55 -0.35 0.77
CA ARG A 39 20.16 -0.16 1.15
C ARG A 39 19.53 0.51 -0.06
N ALA A 40 19.19 -0.29 -1.06
CA ALA A 40 18.05 -0.04 -1.89
C ALA A 40 16.90 -0.09 -0.89
N THR A 41 16.69 1.02 -0.18
CA THR A 41 15.36 1.41 0.25
C THR A 41 14.58 1.40 -1.04
N GLY A 42 13.99 0.24 -1.34
CA GLY A 42 13.38 0.00 -2.62
C GLY A 42 12.38 1.11 -2.82
N ASN A 43 12.59 1.89 -3.89
CA ASN A 43 11.55 2.70 -4.49
C ASN A 43 10.46 1.78 -5.08
N SER A 44 9.95 0.82 -4.30
CA SER A 44 8.60 0.34 -4.51
C SER A 44 7.76 1.60 -4.47
N SER A 45 7.15 1.94 -5.61
CA SER A 45 6.34 3.12 -5.78
C SER A 45 5.25 3.10 -4.72
N ALA A 46 5.52 3.75 -3.59
CA ALA A 46 4.71 3.60 -2.40
C ALA A 46 3.30 4.03 -2.77
N ILE A 47 2.35 3.11 -2.64
CA ILE A 47 0.95 3.38 -2.96
C ILE A 47 0.56 4.65 -2.20
N PRO A 48 0.12 5.70 -2.91
CA PRO A 48 -0.20 6.97 -2.28
C PRO A 48 -1.18 6.78 -1.12
N ALA A 49 -0.98 7.50 -0.02
CA ALA A 49 -1.80 7.35 1.18
C ALA A 49 -3.30 7.51 0.89
N TRP A 50 -3.68 8.39 -0.03
CA TRP A 50 -5.08 8.57 -0.43
C TRP A 50 -5.67 7.29 -1.06
N ARG A 51 -4.89 6.56 -1.86
CA ARG A 51 -5.34 5.34 -2.55
C ARG A 51 -5.57 4.23 -1.54
N ARG A 52 -4.62 4.04 -0.63
CA ARG A 52 -4.72 3.08 0.48
C ARG A 52 -5.98 3.31 1.33
N ARG A 53 -6.26 4.57 1.70
CA ARG A 53 -7.47 4.92 2.47
C ARG A 53 -8.76 4.55 1.74
N ILE A 54 -8.81 4.71 0.41
CA ILE A 54 -10.01 4.35 -0.36
C ILE A 54 -10.13 2.83 -0.49
N GLU A 55 -9.02 2.12 -0.74
CA GLU A 55 -8.98 0.66 -0.79
C GLU A 55 -9.41 0.04 0.54
N GLU A 56 -8.95 0.58 1.67
CA GLU A 56 -9.41 0.17 3.01
C GLU A 56 -10.92 0.37 3.20
N ARG A 57 -11.48 1.49 2.72
CA ARG A 57 -12.93 1.73 2.77
C ARG A 57 -13.70 0.71 1.94
N ILE A 58 -13.21 0.39 0.74
CA ILE A 58 -13.78 -0.64 -0.12
C ILE A 58 -13.72 -2.00 0.58
N ALA A 59 -12.59 -2.37 1.18
CA ALA A 59 -12.41 -3.64 1.89
C ALA A 59 -13.37 -3.76 3.09
N LYS A 60 -13.47 -2.72 3.91
CA LYS A 60 -14.42 -2.66 5.03
C LYS A 60 -15.87 -2.80 4.56
N ALA A 61 -16.26 -2.12 3.47
CA ALA A 61 -17.60 -2.23 2.91
C ALA A 61 -17.90 -3.64 2.37
N ARG A 62 -16.96 -4.27 1.66
CA ARG A 62 -17.09 -5.66 1.19
C ARG A 62 -17.26 -6.64 2.34
N ALA A 63 -16.46 -6.50 3.39
CA ALA A 63 -16.56 -7.33 4.59
C ALA A 63 -17.92 -7.14 5.29
N LEU A 64 -18.45 -5.92 5.32
CA LEU A 64 -19.78 -5.66 5.88
C LEU A 64 -20.88 -6.30 5.03
N ILE A 65 -20.84 -6.14 3.70
CA ILE A 65 -21.79 -6.80 2.78
C ILE A 65 -21.81 -8.31 3.02
N GLY A 66 -20.65 -8.97 3.11
CA GLY A 66 -20.58 -10.40 3.39
C GLY A 66 -21.30 -10.80 4.69
N ARG A 67 -21.12 -10.02 5.77
CA ARG A 67 -21.80 -10.27 7.05
C ARG A 67 -23.31 -10.02 6.98
N LEU A 68 -23.76 -8.99 6.25
CA LEU A 68 -25.19 -8.73 6.04
C LEU A 68 -25.84 -9.87 5.25
N ILE A 69 -25.16 -10.39 4.23
CA ILE A 69 -25.62 -11.56 3.46
C ILE A 69 -25.70 -12.80 4.36
N CYS A 70 -24.67 -13.09 5.17
CA CYS A 70 -24.70 -14.21 6.10
C CYS A 70 -25.86 -14.12 7.10
N PHE A 71 -26.15 -12.92 7.61
CA PHE A 71 -27.30 -12.70 8.48
C PHE A 71 -28.61 -12.98 7.73
N ARG A 72 -28.76 -12.46 6.50
CA ARG A 72 -29.92 -12.69 5.64
C ARG A 72 -30.16 -14.17 5.34
N THR A 73 -29.11 -14.98 5.24
CA THR A 73 -29.22 -16.44 5.06
C THR A 73 -29.54 -17.20 6.36
N GLY A 74 -29.85 -16.51 7.47
CA GLY A 74 -30.26 -17.11 8.74
C GLY A 74 -29.12 -17.34 9.75
N ASN A 75 -27.92 -16.80 9.52
CA ASN A 75 -26.82 -16.96 10.47
C ASN A 75 -26.92 -15.96 11.62
N ASN A 76 -27.37 -16.44 12.77
CA ASN A 76 -27.62 -15.64 13.97
C ASN A 76 -26.49 -15.71 15.02
N ARG A 77 -25.26 -16.05 14.63
CA ARG A 77 -24.13 -16.05 15.57
C ARG A 77 -23.95 -14.65 16.21
N PRO A 78 -23.64 -14.55 17.52
CA PRO A 78 -23.53 -13.27 18.24
C PRO A 78 -22.61 -12.24 17.57
N ARG A 79 -21.51 -12.70 16.97
CA ARG A 79 -20.54 -11.85 16.25
C ARG A 79 -21.16 -11.19 15.01
N ILE A 80 -22.01 -11.90 14.28
CA ILE A 80 -22.71 -11.38 13.11
C ILE A 80 -23.77 -10.39 13.57
N LEU A 81 -24.62 -10.78 14.53
CA LEU A 81 -25.64 -9.91 15.13
C LEU A 81 -25.06 -8.58 15.62
N ARG A 82 -23.94 -8.62 16.35
CA ARG A 82 -23.24 -7.40 16.80
C ARG A 82 -22.83 -6.51 15.63
N THR A 83 -22.31 -7.10 14.55
CA THR A 83 -21.95 -6.33 13.36
C THR A 83 -23.19 -5.71 12.69
N VAL A 84 -24.26 -6.48 12.53
CA VAL A 84 -25.50 -5.99 11.90
C VAL A 84 -26.09 -4.85 12.73
N ARG A 85 -26.17 -4.99 14.06
CA ARG A 85 -26.60 -3.90 14.94
C ARG A 85 -25.76 -2.63 14.77
N MET A 86 -24.44 -2.78 14.66
CA MET A 86 -23.55 -1.65 14.41
C MET A 86 -23.74 -1.05 13.01
N ALA A 87 -24.11 -1.85 12.01
CA ALA A 87 -24.37 -1.39 10.64
C ALA A 87 -25.58 -0.46 10.53
N PHE A 88 -26.54 -0.65 11.44
CA PHE A 88 -27.76 0.14 11.61
C PHE A 88 -27.72 1.02 12.88
N ALA A 89 -26.57 1.18 13.53
CA ALA A 89 -26.46 2.05 14.70
C ALA A 89 -26.83 3.50 14.32
N GLY A 90 -27.72 4.11 15.11
CA GLY A 90 -28.26 5.44 14.83
C GLY A 90 -29.39 5.46 13.79
N THR A 91 -29.85 4.29 13.32
CA THR A 91 -31.03 4.12 12.47
C THR A 91 -32.16 3.52 13.31
N ASN A 92 -33.41 3.94 13.13
CA ASN A 92 -34.58 3.39 13.83
C ASN A 92 -35.00 2.00 13.31
N VAL A 93 -34.02 1.13 13.06
CA VAL A 93 -34.22 -0.20 12.49
C VAL A 93 -33.96 -1.24 13.57
N SER A 94 -35.01 -1.99 13.92
CA SER A 94 -34.88 -3.13 14.82
C SER A 94 -34.79 -4.42 14.01
N LEU A 95 -33.91 -5.33 14.45
CA LEU A 95 -33.69 -6.62 13.77
C LEU A 95 -34.89 -7.56 13.86
N SER A 96 -35.84 -7.29 14.76
CA SER A 96 -37.07 -8.06 14.94
C SER A 96 -38.23 -7.56 14.08
N GLN A 97 -38.04 -6.47 13.32
CA GLN A 97 -39.09 -5.96 12.44
C GLN A 97 -39.30 -6.88 11.24
N PRO A 98 -40.54 -7.04 10.76
CA PRO A 98 -40.84 -7.88 9.60
C PRO A 98 -40.18 -7.35 8.30
N ASP A 99 -39.89 -6.06 8.24
CA ASP A 99 -39.27 -5.38 7.08
C ASP A 99 -37.74 -5.46 7.05
N ILE A 100 -37.10 -6.17 8.00
CA ILE A 100 -35.64 -6.21 8.12
C ILE A 100 -34.95 -6.71 6.85
N THR A 101 -35.55 -7.67 6.15
CA THR A 101 -35.01 -8.25 4.92
C THR A 101 -34.89 -7.22 3.79
N GLN A 102 -35.89 -6.33 3.69
CA GLN A 102 -35.88 -5.24 2.72
C GLN A 102 -34.78 -4.23 3.08
N LYS A 103 -34.74 -3.78 4.34
CA LYS A 103 -33.74 -2.83 4.83
C LYS A 103 -32.30 -3.34 4.71
N LEU A 104 -32.10 -4.65 4.88
CA LEU A 104 -30.79 -5.29 4.63
C LEU A 104 -30.39 -5.19 3.16
N THR A 105 -31.34 -5.39 2.25
CA THR A 105 -31.11 -5.34 0.81
C THR A 105 -30.77 -3.92 0.37
N GLU A 106 -31.55 -2.93 0.81
CA GLU A 106 -31.28 -1.50 0.59
C GLU A 106 -29.87 -1.14 1.10
N ARG A 107 -29.54 -1.58 2.32
CA ARG A 107 -28.21 -1.31 2.91
C ARG A 107 -27.07 -1.96 2.13
N ILE A 108 -27.27 -3.16 1.59
CA ILE A 108 -26.29 -3.84 0.75
C ILE A 108 -26.10 -3.06 -0.55
N ASP A 109 -27.17 -2.59 -1.18
CA ASP A 109 -27.11 -1.86 -2.44
C ASP A 109 -26.47 -0.48 -2.28
N ASP A 110 -26.76 0.24 -1.19
CA ASP A 110 -26.04 1.45 -0.80
C ASP A 110 -24.52 1.22 -0.73
N LEU A 111 -24.09 0.12 -0.09
CA LEU A 111 -22.67 -0.21 0.02
C LEU A 111 -22.05 -0.53 -1.34
N LYS A 112 -22.77 -1.23 -2.23
CA LYS A 112 -22.32 -1.49 -3.61
C LYS A 112 -22.16 -0.19 -4.39
N GLN A 113 -23.13 0.73 -4.29
CA GLN A 113 -23.06 2.03 -4.94
C GLN A 113 -21.85 2.84 -4.44
N ARG A 114 -21.59 2.84 -3.13
CA ARG A 114 -20.42 3.50 -2.54
C ARG A 114 -19.10 2.88 -3.01
N ILE A 115 -19.02 1.55 -3.08
CA ILE A 115 -17.84 0.84 -3.63
C ILE A 115 -17.60 1.26 -5.08
N ALA A 116 -18.64 1.29 -5.91
CA ALA A 116 -18.53 1.71 -7.31
C ALA A 116 -18.03 3.16 -7.43
N ALA A 117 -18.57 4.08 -6.60
CA ALA A 117 -18.13 5.47 -6.56
C ALA A 117 -16.66 5.62 -6.13
N TRP A 118 -16.22 4.86 -5.13
CA TRP A 118 -14.83 4.83 -4.68
C TRP A 118 -13.90 4.24 -5.74
N GLY A 119 -14.29 3.17 -6.43
CA GLY A 119 -13.56 2.61 -7.57
C GLY A 119 -13.38 3.64 -8.70
N LYS A 120 -14.46 4.34 -9.07
CA LYS A 120 -14.41 5.46 -10.03
C LYS A 120 -13.47 6.59 -9.56
N ARG A 121 -13.44 6.89 -8.26
CA ARG A 121 -12.52 7.91 -7.70
C ARG A 121 -11.06 7.48 -7.83
N ILE A 122 -10.72 6.22 -7.52
CA ILE A 122 -9.36 5.69 -7.72
C ILE A 122 -8.96 5.82 -9.19
N ARG A 123 -9.81 5.35 -10.11
CA ARG A 123 -9.54 5.43 -11.56
C ARG A 123 -9.23 6.86 -12.00
N ARG A 124 -10.10 7.83 -11.67
CA ARG A 124 -9.92 9.24 -12.04
C ARG A 124 -8.61 9.82 -11.51
N TYR A 125 -8.24 9.52 -10.27
CA TYR A 125 -7.03 10.06 -9.66
C TYR A 125 -5.76 9.43 -10.25
N THR A 126 -5.79 8.13 -10.53
CA THR A 126 -4.72 7.44 -11.25
C THR A 126 -4.53 8.05 -12.63
N GLU A 127 -5.60 8.19 -13.42
CA GLU A 127 -5.54 8.79 -14.77
C GLU A 127 -4.99 10.22 -14.74
N ARG A 128 -5.38 11.04 -13.76
CA ARG A 128 -4.83 12.39 -13.59
C ARG A 128 -3.33 12.34 -13.32
N SER A 129 -2.89 11.48 -12.42
CA SER A 129 -1.46 11.34 -12.08
C SER A 129 -0.65 10.86 -13.27
N THR A 130 -1.18 9.90 -14.04
CA THR A 130 -0.54 9.40 -15.25
C THR A 130 -0.40 10.50 -16.29
N ARG A 131 -1.47 11.24 -16.58
CA ARG A 131 -1.44 12.38 -17.51
C ARG A 131 -0.43 13.45 -17.10
N PHE A 132 -0.40 13.81 -15.82
CA PHE A 132 0.57 14.77 -15.30
C PHE A 132 2.01 14.30 -15.53
N ASN A 133 2.30 13.03 -15.21
CA ASN A 133 3.64 12.46 -15.40
C ASN A 133 4.03 12.40 -16.88
N GLN A 134 3.13 11.97 -17.76
CA GLN A 134 3.35 11.93 -19.21
C GLN A 134 3.62 13.32 -19.79
N ASN A 135 2.81 14.32 -19.44
CA ASN A 135 3.01 15.70 -19.89
C ASN A 135 4.36 16.26 -19.40
N ARG A 136 4.76 15.94 -18.17
CA ARG A 136 6.05 16.37 -17.62
C ARG A 136 7.23 15.75 -18.37
N LEU A 137 7.15 14.45 -18.68
CA LEU A 137 8.17 13.74 -19.47
C LEU A 137 8.27 14.34 -20.88
N PHE A 138 7.13 14.58 -21.54
CA PHE A 138 7.11 15.20 -22.86
C PHE A 138 7.78 16.59 -22.86
N GLN A 139 7.48 17.44 -21.88
CA GLN A 139 8.11 18.77 -21.76
C GLN A 139 9.61 18.70 -21.49
N SER A 140 10.09 17.73 -20.71
CA SER A 140 11.54 17.57 -20.47
C SER A 140 12.27 17.07 -21.72
N ASP A 141 11.64 16.19 -22.50
CA ASP A 141 12.24 15.63 -23.70
C ASP A 141 12.30 16.69 -24.83
N GLN A 142 11.27 17.53 -24.98
CA GLN A 142 11.29 18.66 -25.92
C GLN A 142 12.35 19.72 -25.61
N LYS A 143 12.79 19.85 -24.35
CA LYS A 143 13.85 20.81 -23.95
C LYS A 143 15.27 20.29 -24.19
N ARG A 144 15.42 19.01 -24.54
CA ARG A 144 16.71 18.37 -24.83
C ARG A 144 17.01 18.28 -26.33
N LEU A 145 16.03 18.60 -27.18
CA LEU A 145 16.16 18.78 -28.62
C LEU A 145 16.42 20.26 -28.91
#